data_AF-A0A8C1Z889-F1
#
_entry.id   AF-A0A8C1Z889-F1
#
_cell.length_a   1.000
_cell.length_b   1.000
_cell.length_c   1.000
_cell.angle_alpha   90.00
_cell.angle_beta   90.00
_cell.angle_gamma   90.00
#
_symmetry.space_group_name_H-M   'P 1'
#
loop_
_entity.id
_entity.type
_entity.pdbx_description
1 polymer ?
#
loop_
_entity_poly.entity_id
_entity_poly.type
_entity_poly.pdbx_seq_one_letter_code
_entity_poly.pdbx_strand_id
1 'polypeptide(L)'
;MAGVFDIDLDQPEENVSDDELEEAQISDLMDQCSGFEFNMDDCEKIEISEDNVNQGAENIRPECFELLRVLGKGGYGKVFLFFINV
;
A
#
# COMPACT_ATOMS: atom_id res chain seq x y z
N MET A 1 -12.99 -8.17 -12.51
CA MET A 1 -12.99 -9.15 -11.42
C MET A 1 -11.77 -8.83 -10.57
N ALA A 2 -11.94 -7.99 -9.53
CA ALA A 2 -10.83 -7.65 -8.65
C ALA A 2 -10.51 -8.89 -7.80
N GLY A 3 -9.25 -9.29 -7.74
CA GLY A 3 -8.81 -10.36 -6.85
C GLY A 3 -9.07 -9.94 -5.41
N VAL A 4 -9.97 -10.66 -4.74
CA VAL A 4 -10.14 -10.58 -3.30
C VAL A 4 -8.92 -11.22 -2.67
N PHE A 5 -8.12 -10.43 -1.98
CA PHE A 5 -7.11 -10.98 -1.09
C PHE A 5 -7.86 -11.56 0.11
N ASP A 6 -7.89 -12.89 0.21
CA ASP A 6 -8.40 -13.60 1.39
C ASP A 6 -7.43 -13.34 2.54
N ILE A 7 -7.62 -12.25 3.27
CA ILE A 7 -6.91 -11.96 4.50
C ILE A 7 -7.57 -12.79 5.60
N ASP A 8 -6.97 -13.95 5.90
CA ASP A 8 -7.37 -14.81 7.01
C ASP A 8 -7.22 -14.03 8.33
N LEU A 9 -8.34 -13.53 8.85
CA LEU A 9 -8.41 -12.68 10.04
C LEU A 9 -8.05 -13.43 11.34
N ASP A 10 -7.98 -14.76 11.28
CA ASP A 10 -7.82 -15.67 12.42
C ASP A 10 -6.37 -16.11 12.68
N GLN A 11 -5.37 -15.60 11.93
CA GLN A 11 -3.98 -15.90 12.26
C GLN A 11 -3.59 -15.21 13.57
N PRO A 12 -3.12 -15.97 14.59
CA PRO A 12 -2.77 -15.42 15.89
C PRO A 12 -1.68 -14.36 15.74
N GLU A 13 -1.73 -13.36 16.62
CA GLU A 13 -0.89 -12.18 16.65
C GLU A 13 0.61 -12.49 16.71
N GLU A 14 1.19 -12.83 15.57
CA GLU A 14 2.60 -12.68 15.32
C GLU A 14 2.73 -11.39 14.52
N ASN A 15 2.88 -10.28 15.25
CA ASN A 15 3.58 -9.11 14.73
C ASN A 15 5.00 -9.56 14.37
N VAL A 16 5.16 -10.21 13.21
CA VAL A 16 6.47 -10.43 12.61
C VAL A 16 6.87 -9.11 11.96
N SER A 17 7.10 -8.11 12.81
CA SER A 17 8.04 -7.05 12.47
C SER A 17 9.39 -7.73 12.47
N ASP A 18 9.72 -8.36 11.34
CA ASP A 18 11.04 -8.89 11.03
C ASP A 18 11.97 -7.68 10.84
N ASP A 19 12.31 -7.05 11.94
CA ASP A 19 13.14 -5.83 12.01
C ASP A 19 14.62 -6.13 11.75
N GLU A 20 14.99 -7.34 11.29
CA GLU A 20 16.39 -7.73 11.08
C GLU A 20 16.71 -8.45 9.75
N LEU A 21 15.81 -8.46 8.75
CA LEU A 21 16.18 -8.93 7.41
C LEU A 21 16.77 -7.80 6.55
N GLU A 22 18.08 -7.61 6.72
CA GLU A 22 19.04 -6.84 5.93
C GLU A 22 18.45 -5.87 4.87
N GLU A 23 18.43 -4.56 5.19
CA GLU A 23 18.11 -3.46 4.27
C GLU A 23 18.79 -3.59 2.89
N ALA A 24 19.96 -4.24 2.82
CA ALA A 24 20.70 -4.49 1.58
C ALA A 24 19.95 -5.40 0.59
N GLN A 25 19.30 -6.46 1.05
CA GLN A 25 18.68 -7.47 0.16
C GLN A 25 17.37 -6.99 -0.46
N ILE A 26 16.63 -6.11 0.23
CA ILE A 26 15.39 -5.50 -0.29
C ILE A 26 15.71 -4.48 -1.38
N SER A 27 16.81 -3.73 -1.23
CA SER A 27 17.29 -2.81 -2.26
C SER A 27 17.62 -3.55 -3.56
N ASP A 28 18.30 -4.70 -3.46
CA ASP A 28 18.71 -5.50 -4.62
C ASP A 28 17.53 -6.16 -5.37
N LEU A 29 16.41 -6.44 -4.68
CA LEU A 29 15.19 -6.97 -5.30
C LEU A 29 14.34 -5.86 -5.95
N MET A 30 14.30 -4.66 -5.36
CA MET A 30 13.70 -3.48 -6.00
C MET A 30 14.46 -3.11 -7.29
N ASP A 31 15.78 -3.23 -7.29
CA ASP A 31 16.61 -2.96 -8.47
C ASP A 31 16.33 -3.97 -9.60
N GLN A 32 16.04 -5.22 -9.28
CA GLN A 32 15.69 -6.25 -10.29
C GLN A 32 14.30 -6.08 -10.91
N CYS A 33 13.35 -5.43 -10.22
CA CYS A 33 12.06 -5.04 -10.80
C CYS A 33 12.11 -3.74 -11.61
N SER A 34 13.21 -2.98 -11.55
CA SER A 34 13.42 -1.79 -12.39
C SER A 34 13.64 -2.13 -13.87
N GLY A 35 13.96 -3.40 -14.18
CA GLY A 35 14.21 -3.87 -15.56
C GLY A 35 12.97 -3.97 -16.46
N PHE A 36 11.77 -3.74 -15.93
CA PHE A 36 10.58 -3.48 -16.75
C PHE A 36 10.52 -1.98 -17.02
N GLU A 37 11.35 -1.52 -17.96
CA GLU A 37 11.33 -0.15 -18.46
C GLU A 37 10.04 0.05 -19.27
N PHE A 38 8.92 0.21 -18.56
CA PHE A 38 7.73 0.83 -19.14
C PHE A 38 8.18 2.21 -19.58
N ASN A 39 8.19 2.43 -20.90
CA ASN A 39 8.45 3.75 -21.46
C ASN A 39 7.30 4.67 -21.05
N MET A 40 7.43 5.25 -19.85
CA MET A 40 6.46 6.16 -19.21
C MET A 40 6.61 7.58 -19.77
N ASP A 41 7.49 7.79 -20.75
CA ASP A 41 7.70 9.08 -21.40
C ASP A 41 6.45 9.55 -22.15
N ASP A 42 5.63 8.60 -22.63
CA ASP A 42 4.36 8.86 -23.30
C ASP A 42 3.16 8.93 -22.31
N CYS A 43 3.39 8.74 -21.02
CA CYS A 43 2.33 8.79 -20.01
C CYS A 43 2.18 10.19 -19.40
N GLU A 44 0.93 10.66 -19.30
CA GLU A 44 0.62 11.89 -18.60
C GLU A 44 0.93 11.75 -17.10
N LYS A 45 1.66 12.72 -16.55
CA LYS A 45 1.94 12.80 -15.11
C LYS A 45 0.99 13.82 -14.49
N ILE A 46 0.17 13.36 -13.56
CA ILE A 46 -0.80 14.18 -12.84
C ILE A 46 -0.44 14.20 -11.36
N GLU A 47 -0.51 15.38 -10.76
CA GLU A 47 -0.34 15.53 -9.31
C GLU A 47 -1.55 14.97 -8.56
N ILE A 48 -1.29 14.14 -7.56
CA ILE A 48 -2.32 13.56 -6.70
C ILE A 48 -2.84 14.64 -5.75
N SER A 49 -4.06 15.09 -5.99
CA SER A 49 -4.81 15.99 -5.10
C SER A 49 -6.24 15.49 -4.97
N GLU A 50 -6.93 15.91 -3.91
CA GLU A 50 -8.35 15.56 -3.70
C GLU A 50 -9.21 15.92 -4.92
N ASP A 51 -8.94 17.08 -5.51
CA ASP A 51 -9.63 17.60 -6.71
C ASP A 51 -9.41 16.74 -7.95
N ASN A 52 -8.27 16.03 -8.04
CA ASN A 52 -7.87 15.29 -9.23
C ASN A 52 -8.20 13.79 -9.15
N VAL A 53 -8.22 13.17 -7.96
CA VAL A 53 -8.32 11.70 -7.83
C VAL A 53 -9.57 11.18 -7.12
N ASN A 54 -10.27 12.00 -6.32
CA ASN A 54 -11.39 11.55 -5.47
C ASN A 54 -12.71 12.29 -5.76
N GLN A 55 -12.91 12.74 -7.00
CA GLN A 55 -14.09 13.51 -7.39
C GLN A 55 -15.40 12.74 -7.14
N GLY A 56 -16.29 13.30 -6.32
CA GLY A 56 -17.61 12.72 -6.02
C GLY A 56 -17.61 11.62 -4.95
N ALA A 57 -16.46 11.29 -4.38
CA ALA A 57 -16.41 10.48 -3.16
C ALA A 57 -16.84 11.32 -1.94
N GLU A 58 -17.34 10.65 -0.90
CA GLU A 58 -17.57 11.30 0.38
C GLU A 58 -16.25 11.83 0.94
N ASN A 59 -16.29 12.99 1.61
CA ASN A 59 -15.10 13.58 2.21
C ASN A 59 -14.74 12.78 3.48
N ILE A 60 -13.95 11.72 3.28
CA ILE A 60 -13.43 10.86 4.34
C ILE A 60 -12.17 11.50 4.90
N ARG A 61 -12.13 11.70 6.21
CA ARG A 61 -10.98 12.28 6.91
C ARG A 61 -10.25 11.22 7.72
N PRO A 62 -9.00 11.46 8.15
CA PRO A 62 -8.27 10.54 9.01
C PRO A 62 -9.04 10.12 10.27
N GLU A 63 -9.88 11.01 10.82
CA GLU A 63 -10.70 10.74 12.01
C GLU A 63 -11.81 9.69 11.77
N CYS A 64 -12.17 9.42 10.51
CA CYS A 64 -13.12 8.37 10.14
C CYS A 64 -12.49 6.97 10.20
N PHE A 65 -11.18 6.86 10.40
CA PHE A 65 -10.47 5.59 10.36
C PHE A 65 -10.00 5.15 11.75
N GLU A 66 -10.21 3.87 12.05
CA GLU A 66 -9.63 3.18 13.19
C GLU A 66 -8.61 2.16 12.68
N LEU A 67 -7.34 2.31 13.07
CA LEU A 67 -6.29 1.39 12.64
C LEU A 67 -6.48 0.02 13.31
N LEU A 68 -6.59 -1.03 12.50
CA LEU A 68 -6.74 -2.40 12.98
C LEU A 68 -5.40 -3.15 12.99
N ARG A 69 -4.65 -3.11 11.88
CA ARG A 69 -3.43 -3.92 11.72
C ARG A 69 -2.49 -3.33 10.67
N VAL A 70 -1.18 -3.54 10.86
CA VAL A 70 -0.19 -3.36 9.79
C VAL A 70 -0.04 -4.69 9.05
N LEU A 71 -0.30 -4.70 7.75
CA LEU A 71 -0.28 -5.94 6.94
C LEU A 71 1.11 -6.27 6.38
N GLY A 72 1.98 -5.26 6.22
CA GLY A 72 3.34 -5.46 5.71
C GLY A 72 3.89 -4.23 4.98
N LYS A 73 5.00 -4.40 4.28
CA LYS A 73 5.65 -3.37 3.44
C LYS A 73 5.84 -3.91 2.03
N GLY A 74 5.40 -3.18 1.01
CA GLY A 74 5.60 -3.48 -0.41
C GLY A 74 6.31 -2.34 -1.14
N GLY A 75 6.34 -2.41 -2.47
CA GLY A 75 7.00 -1.41 -3.33
C GLY A 75 6.47 0.02 -3.18
N TYR A 76 5.22 0.17 -2.73
CA TYR A 76 4.57 1.46 -2.46
C TYR A 76 4.66 1.91 -1.00
N GLY A 77 5.32 1.14 -0.14
CA GLY A 77 5.44 1.43 1.29
C GLY A 77 4.63 0.50 2.18
N LYS A 78 4.29 0.96 3.39
CA LYS A 78 3.59 0.17 4.41
C LYS A 78 2.09 0.10 4.12
N VAL A 79 1.51 -1.08 4.32
CA VAL A 79 0.08 -1.35 4.11
C VAL A 79 -0.60 -1.47 5.47
N PHE A 80 -1.67 -0.71 5.66
CA PHE A 80 -2.45 -0.64 6.89
C PHE A 80 -3.89 -1.08 6.61
N LEU A 81 -4.44 -1.89 7.50
CA LEU A 81 -5.85 -2.25 7.54
C LEU A 81 -6.58 -1.30 8.49
N PHE A 82 -7.61 -0.63 8.00
CA PHE A 82 -8.47 0.26 8.80
C PHE A 82 -9.91 -0.24 8.83
N PHE A 83 -10.59 0.01 9.94
CA PHE A 83 -12.04 0.06 10.00
C PHE A 83 -12.48 1.48 9.65
N ILE A 84 -13.50 1.61 8.79
CA ILE A 84 -14.01 2.91 8.34
C ILE A 84 -15.35 3.17 9.03
N ASN A 85 -15.41 4.26 9.79
CA ASN A 85 -16.61 4.76 10.44
C ASN A 85 -17.20 5.89 9.57
N VAL A 86 -18.23 5.56 8.77
CA VAL A 86 -19.05 6.52 8.01
C VAL A 86 -20.46 6.52 8.57
#